data_AF-A0A087B3I0-F1
#
_entry.id   AF-A0A087B3I0-F1
#
_cell.length_a   1.000
_cell.length_b   1.000
_cell.length_c   1.000
_cell.angle_alpha   90.00
_cell.angle_beta   90.00
_cell.angle_gamma   90.00
#
_symmetry.space_group_name_H-M   'P 1'
#
loop_
_entity.id
_entity.type
_entity.pdbx_description
1 polymer ?
#
loop_
_entity_poly.entity_id
_entity_poly.type
_entity_poly.pdbx_seq_one_letter_code
_entity_poly.pdbx_strand_id
1 'polypeptide(L)'
;MHDVFRAETAHEARARLEQWLRRACHKPEPQFKDLAAKIRRHKDAIARSVELGLGNARVEAADNKIKLTVRMGYGFRNIDNLIALVMLRCSRLQPTLPGRD
;
A
#
# COMPACT_ATOMS: atom_id res chain seq x y z
N MET A 1 2.03 -0.44 -16.18
CA MET A 1 2.05 -0.05 -14.75
C MET A 1 3.10 -0.83 -13.98
N HIS A 2 3.21 -2.15 -14.18
CA HIS A 2 4.29 -2.97 -13.61
C HIS A 2 5.69 -2.34 -13.76
N ASP A 3 5.99 -1.74 -14.92
CA ASP A 3 7.29 -1.09 -15.19
C ASP A 3 7.57 0.13 -14.30
N VAL A 4 6.55 0.78 -13.73
CA VAL A 4 6.72 1.91 -12.81
C VAL A 4 7.43 1.45 -11.54
N PHE A 5 7.05 0.28 -11.02
CA PHE A 5 7.62 -0.29 -9.80
C PHE A 5 8.92 -1.06 -10.01
N ARG A 6 9.37 -1.19 -11.27
CA ARG A 6 10.71 -1.70 -11.65
C ARG A 6 11.74 -0.57 -11.83
N ALA A 7 11.34 0.69 -11.68
CA ALA A 7 12.27 1.80 -11.75
C ALA A 7 13.20 1.80 -10.53
N GLU A 8 14.42 2.28 -10.70
CA GLU A 8 15.40 2.37 -9.60
C GLU A 8 15.29 3.69 -8.83
N THR A 9 14.67 4.70 -9.44
CA THR A 9 14.51 6.06 -8.86
C THR A 9 13.08 6.57 -8.99
N ALA A 10 12.66 7.49 -8.11
CA ALA A 10 11.33 8.11 -8.24
C ALA A 10 11.20 8.93 -9.52
N HIS A 11 12.30 9.53 -10.00
CA HIS A 11 12.30 10.28 -11.27
C HIS A 11 11.92 9.38 -12.44
N GLU A 12 12.57 8.22 -12.54
CA GLU A 12 12.27 7.23 -13.57
C GLU A 12 10.86 6.65 -13.40
N ALA A 13 10.45 6.34 -12.16
CA ALA A 13 9.11 5.88 -11.86
C ALA A 13 8.05 6.89 -12.34
N ARG A 14 8.28 8.18 -12.08
CA ARG A 14 7.40 9.28 -12.51
C ARG A 14 7.31 9.38 -14.03
N ALA A 15 8.44 9.28 -14.74
CA ALA A 15 8.45 9.30 -16.20
C ALA A 15 7.67 8.11 -16.80
N ARG A 16 7.89 6.90 -16.27
CA ARG A 16 7.16 5.69 -16.67
C ARG A 16 5.66 5.79 -16.36
N LEU A 17 5.31 6.40 -15.23
CA LEU A 17 3.93 6.61 -14.81
C LEU A 17 3.21 7.62 -15.71
N GLU A 18 3.88 8.71 -16.10
CA GLU A 18 3.35 9.69 -17.06
C GLU A 18 3.14 9.08 -18.46
N GLN A 19 4.07 8.24 -18.92
CA GLN A 19 3.89 7.49 -20.17
C GLN A 19 2.70 6.52 -20.10
N TRP A 20 2.49 5.86 -18.96
CA TRP A 20 1.33 5.00 -18.76
C TRP A 20 0.02 5.82 -18.71
N LEU A 21 0.00 6.96 -18.00
CA LEU A 21 -1.17 7.84 -17.91
C LEU A 21 -1.59 8.41 -19.27
N ARG A 22 -0.62 8.79 -20.12
CA ARG A 22 -0.89 9.21 -21.50
C ARG A 22 -1.60 8.11 -22.29
N ARG A 23 -1.17 6.85 -22.17
CA ARG A 23 -1.84 5.73 -22.85
C ARG A 23 -3.23 5.44 -22.27
N ALA A 24 -3.38 5.52 -20.95
CA ALA A 24 -4.62 5.23 -20.25
C ALA A 24 -5.73 6.26 -20.56
N CYS A 25 -5.40 7.55 -20.67
CA CYS A 25 -6.41 8.58 -20.93
C CYS A 25 -7.01 8.55 -22.34
N HIS A 26 -6.32 7.90 -23.30
CA HIS A 26 -6.82 7.70 -24.66
C HIS A 26 -7.71 6.46 -24.80
N LYS A 27 -7.90 5.67 -23.73
CA LYS A 27 -8.82 4.54 -23.75
C LYS A 27 -10.27 5.03 -23.72
N PRO A 28 -11.17 4.45 -24.54
CA PRO A 28 -12.56 4.88 -24.62
C PRO A 28 -13.35 4.54 -23.35
N GLU A 29 -12.95 3.49 -22.63
CA GLU A 29 -13.61 2.99 -21.42
C GLU A 29 -13.56 4.00 -20.25
N PRO A 30 -14.70 4.43 -19.68
CA PRO A 30 -14.75 5.38 -18.58
C PRO A 30 -13.96 4.94 -17.34
N GLN A 31 -13.94 3.63 -17.03
CA GLN A 31 -13.20 3.09 -15.88
C GLN A 31 -11.69 3.41 -15.96
N PHE A 32 -11.11 3.42 -17.16
CA PHE A 32 -9.71 3.79 -17.36
C PHE A 32 -9.46 5.28 -17.14
N LYS A 33 -10.43 6.13 -17.48
CA LYS A 33 -10.36 7.58 -17.25
C LYS A 33 -10.40 7.89 -15.75
N ASP A 34 -11.29 7.24 -15.01
CA ASP A 34 -11.40 7.38 -13.55
C ASP A 34 -10.14 6.88 -12.85
N LEU A 35 -9.64 5.72 -13.26
CA LEU A 35 -8.38 5.17 -12.76
C LEU A 35 -7.21 6.13 -13.03
N ALA A 36 -7.10 6.66 -14.25
CA ALA A 36 -6.06 7.62 -14.61
C ALA A 36 -6.18 8.92 -13.78
N ALA A 37 -7.40 9.41 -13.53
CA ALA A 37 -7.63 10.58 -12.68
C ALA A 37 -7.18 10.32 -11.23
N LYS A 38 -7.52 9.16 -10.66
CA LYS A 38 -7.08 8.77 -9.32
C LYS A 38 -5.56 8.65 -9.23
N ILE A 39 -4.93 7.99 -10.19
CA ILE A 39 -3.47 7.84 -10.24
C ILE A 39 -2.79 9.20 -10.38
N ARG A 40 -3.34 10.11 -11.20
CA ARG A 40 -2.79 11.46 -11.35
C ARG A 40 -2.81 12.25 -10.03
N ARG A 41 -3.86 12.10 -9.22
CA ARG A 41 -3.94 12.72 -7.88
C ARG A 41 -2.86 12.23 -6.92
N HIS A 42 -2.40 10.99 -7.08
CA HIS A 42 -1.40 10.36 -6.20
C HIS A 42 -0.04 10.14 -6.87
N LYS A 43 0.24 10.80 -8.01
CA LYS A 43 1.42 10.56 -8.84
C LYS A 43 2.74 10.61 -8.05
N ASP A 44 2.89 11.65 -7.23
CA ASP A 44 4.13 11.87 -6.47
C ASP A 44 4.29 10.86 -5.33
N ALA A 45 3.19 10.46 -4.69
CA ALA A 45 3.22 9.41 -3.68
C ALA A 45 3.60 8.05 -4.27
N ILE A 46 3.08 7.72 -5.47
CA ILE A 46 3.42 6.49 -6.19
C ILE A 46 4.90 6.50 -6.63
N ALA A 47 5.41 7.64 -7.10
CA ALA A 47 6.82 7.75 -7.46
C ALA A 47 7.73 7.60 -6.23
N ARG A 48 7.38 8.24 -5.10
CA ARG A 48 8.11 8.13 -3.84
C ARG A 48 8.07 6.72 -3.24
N SER A 49 7.00 5.96 -3.47
CA SER A 49 6.92 4.58 -2.98
C SER A 49 7.99 3.68 -3.61
N VAL A 50 8.45 4.00 -4.82
CA VAL A 50 9.57 3.30 -5.47
C VAL A 50 10.89 3.55 -4.73
N GLU A 51 11.21 4.80 -4.39
CA GLU A 51 12.41 5.14 -3.58
C GLU A 51 12.40 4.46 -2.20
N LEU A 52 11.23 4.35 -1.60
CA LEU A 52 11.06 3.67 -0.30
C LEU A 52 11.09 2.14 -0.43
N GLY A 53 11.23 1.60 -1.64
CA GLY A 53 11.18 0.16 -1.91
C GLY A 53 9.84 -0.47 -1.50
N LEU A 54 8.77 0.31 -1.51
CA LEU A 54 7.41 -0.13 -1.21
C LEU A 54 6.80 -0.75 -2.47
N GLY A 55 7.16 -2.01 -2.73
CA GLY A 55 6.59 -2.82 -3.79
C GLY A 55 5.24 -3.46 -3.41
N ASN A 56 4.50 -3.91 -4.42
CA ASN A 56 3.20 -4.58 -4.25
C ASN A 56 3.24 -5.71 -3.23
N ALA A 57 4.26 -6.58 -3.30
CA ALA A 57 4.41 -7.70 -2.38
C ALA A 57 4.52 -7.28 -0.90
N ARG A 58 5.20 -6.16 -0.60
CA ARG A 58 5.32 -5.65 0.78
C ARG A 58 4.00 -5.07 1.28
N VAL A 59 3.29 -4.34 0.43
CA VAL A 59 1.96 -3.80 0.74
C VAL A 59 0.96 -4.94 0.96
N GLU A 60 0.92 -5.93 0.06
CA GLU A 60 0.05 -7.11 0.20
C GLU A 60 0.37 -7.94 1.45
N ALA A 61 1.65 -8.09 1.79
CA ALA A 61 2.04 -8.76 3.04
C ALA A 61 1.51 -8.03 4.28
N ALA A 62 1.56 -6.69 4.29
CA ALA A 62 0.97 -5.88 5.37
C ALA A 62 -0.55 -6.01 5.41
N ASP A 63 -1.23 -5.89 4.26
CA ASP A 63 -2.67 -6.04 4.13
C ASP A 63 -3.15 -7.41 4.61
N ASN A 64 -2.42 -8.48 4.28
CA ASN A 64 -2.75 -9.83 4.71
C ASN A 64 -2.60 -9.99 6.24
N LYS A 65 -1.56 -9.41 6.84
CA LYS A 65 -1.41 -9.37 8.31
C LYS A 65 -2.57 -8.61 8.98
N ILE A 66 -2.99 -7.48 8.40
CA ILE A 66 -4.11 -6.69 8.91
C ILE A 66 -5.41 -7.49 8.79
N LYS A 67 -5.72 -8.06 7.62
CA LYS A 67 -6.93 -8.86 7.41
C LYS A 67 -7.00 -10.06 8.36
N LEU A 68 -5.89 -10.78 8.56
CA LEU A 68 -5.81 -11.84 9.55
C LEU A 68 -6.06 -11.30 10.96
N THR A 69 -5.56 -10.11 11.27
CA THR A 69 -5.78 -9.48 12.57
C THR A 69 -7.22 -9.11 12.83
N VAL A 70 -7.89 -8.53 11.84
CA VAL A 70 -9.31 -8.20 11.92
C VAL A 70 -10.14 -9.47 12.13
N ARG A 71 -9.82 -10.57 11.45
CA ARG A 71 -10.50 -11.87 11.66
C ARG A 71 -10.32 -12.42 13.07
N MET A 72 -9.11 -12.31 13.63
CA MET A 72 -8.84 -12.73 15.01
C MET A 72 -9.48 -11.83 16.06
N GLY A 73 -9.63 -10.53 15.77
CA GLY A 73 -10.28 -9.56 16.65
C GLY A 73 -11.81 -9.58 16.59
N TYR A 74 -12.41 -10.56 15.91
CA TYR A 74 -13.86 -10.71 15.89
C TYR A 74 -14.39 -10.90 17.33
N GLY A 75 -15.34 -10.05 17.74
CA GLY A 75 -15.84 -10.00 19.13
C GLY A 75 -15.15 -9.00 20.05
N PHE A 76 -14.17 -8.23 19.56
CA PHE A 76 -13.65 -7.09 20.33
C PHE A 76 -14.76 -6.06 20.55
N ARG A 77 -15.04 -5.74 21.82
CA ARG A 77 -16.01 -4.71 22.18
C ARG A 77 -15.53 -3.28 21.88
N ASN A 78 -14.20 -3.08 21.84
CA ASN A 78 -13.58 -1.79 21.54
C ASN A 78 -12.67 -1.91 20.29
N ILE A 79 -12.89 -1.03 19.32
CA ILE A 79 -12.06 -0.90 18.11
C ILE A 79 -10.61 -0.51 18.41
N ASP A 80 -10.37 0.23 19.50
CA ASP A 80 -9.02 0.64 19.90
C ASP A 80 -8.13 -0.56 20.20
N ASN A 81 -8.69 -1.63 20.78
CA ASN A 81 -7.97 -2.88 21.03
C ASN A 81 -7.55 -3.55 19.71
N LEU A 82 -8.39 -3.47 18.68
CA LEU A 82 -8.09 -4.00 17.35
C LEU A 82 -6.97 -3.18 16.70
N ILE A 83 -7.06 -1.85 16.77
CA ILE A 83 -6.03 -0.93 16.24
C ILE A 83 -4.70 -1.19 16.94
N ALA A 84 -4.68 -1.28 18.27
CA ALA A 84 -3.47 -1.57 19.05
C ALA A 84 -2.84 -2.92 18.65
N LEU A 85 -3.66 -3.96 18.44
CA LEU A 85 -3.18 -5.28 18.01
C LEU A 85 -2.62 -5.26 16.58
N VAL A 86 -3.25 -4.50 15.67
CA VAL A 86 -2.73 -4.29 14.30
C VAL A 86 -1.38 -3.57 14.37
N MET A 87 -1.28 -2.48 15.12
CA MET A 87 -0.04 -1.73 15.29
C MET A 87 1.07 -2.60 15.87
N LEU A 88 0.78 -3.37 16.91
CA LEU A 88 1.73 -4.31 17.52
C LEU A 88 2.26 -5.33 16.48
N ARG A 89 1.37 -6.01 15.75
CA ARG A 89 1.76 -7.05 14.78
C ARG A 89 2.41 -6.54 13.49
N CYS A 90 2.10 -5.32 13.08
CA CYS A 90 2.72 -4.68 11.93
C CYS A 90 4.02 -3.95 12.29
N SER A 91 4.24 -3.65 13.57
CA SER A 91 5.50 -3.09 14.07
C SER A 91 6.59 -4.17 14.23
N ARG A 92 7.84 -3.73 14.42
CA ARG A 92 8.95 -4.60 14.83
C ARG A 92 9.11 -4.69 16.36
N LEU A 93 8.11 -4.25 17.11
CA LEU A 93 8.16 -4.24 18.56
C LEU A 93 7.99 -5.66 19.09
N GLN A 94 8.87 -6.03 20.02
CA GLN A 94 8.80 -7.28 20.78
C GLN A 94 8.67 -6.91 22.27
N PRO A 95 7.50 -6.40 22.70
CA PRO A 95 7.31 -6.09 24.11
C PRO A 95 7.32 -7.38 24.92
N THR A 96 7.97 -7.36 26.07
CA THR A 96 7.87 -8.43 27.05
C THR A 96 6.42 -8.51 27.52
N LEU A 97 5.77 -9.65 27.30
CA LEU A 97 4.41 -9.86 27.74
C LEU A 97 4.41 -10.22 29.24
N PRO A 98 3.57 -9.57 30.06
CA PRO A 98 3.46 -9.94 31.47
C PRO A 98 3.00 -11.40 31.61
N GLY A 99 3.71 -12.19 32.43
CA GLY A 99 3.41 -13.60 32.68
C GLY A 99 4.04 -14.60 31.70
N ARG A 100 5.03 -14.17 30.90
CA ARG A 100 5.94 -15.06 30.18
C ARG A 100 7.36 -14.79 30.66
N ASP A 101 7.82 -15.60 31.59
CA ASP A 101 9.21 -15.72 32.04
C ASP A 101 9.99 -16.59 31.03
#